data_AF-A0A517MKS1-F1
#
_entry.id   AF-A0A517MKS1-F1
#
_cell.length_a   1.000
_cell.length_b   1.000
_cell.length_c   1.000
_cell.angle_alpha   90.00
_cell.angle_beta   90.00
_cell.angle_gamma   90.00
#
_symmetry.space_group_name_H-M   'P 1'
#
loop_
_entity.id
_entity.type
_entity.pdbx_description
1 polymer ?
#
loop_
_entity_poly.entity_id
_entity_poly.type
_entity_poly.pdbx_seq_one_letter_code
_entity_poly.pdbx_strand_id
1 'polypeptide(L)'
;MIQPIRIGLLLPLLLASGMVLGTCSSASAQISPGSLNGNSGSVYNAFSQGEGVATLQAQLTNTLRATTIQQQGFIHRVTEYVNVDRLPIGLVLAVQRYAIRKNPVYPFPYFERAMRFEAKKRGVYLPPVALVATTPGEAHSLSRGY
;
A
#
# COMPACT_ATOMS: atom_id res chain seq x y z
N MET A 1 27.00 -32.26 -40.12
CA MET A 1 28.19 -31.40 -40.13
C MET A 1 28.34 -30.82 -38.73
N ILE A 2 29.35 -31.33 -38.01
CA ILE A 2 29.74 -30.98 -36.65
C ILE A 2 30.99 -30.10 -36.77
N GLN A 3 31.03 -28.95 -36.09
CA GLN A 3 32.21 -28.45 -35.37
C GLN A 3 31.80 -27.33 -34.38
N PRO A 4 32.13 -27.44 -33.08
CA PRO A 4 32.20 -26.32 -32.14
C PRO A 4 33.65 -25.86 -31.93
N ILE A 5 33.93 -24.57 -32.06
CA ILE A 5 35.27 -23.99 -31.82
C ILE A 5 35.33 -23.38 -30.42
N ARG A 6 36.29 -23.87 -29.64
CA ARG A 6 36.77 -23.35 -28.35
C ARG A 6 37.80 -22.25 -28.56
N ILE A 7 37.96 -21.39 -27.56
CA ILE A 7 39.13 -20.60 -27.08
C ILE A 7 38.50 -19.45 -26.27
N GLY A 8 38.80 -19.16 -25.01
CA GLY A 8 39.95 -19.47 -24.17
C GLY A 8 40.28 -18.19 -23.38
N LEU A 9 40.80 -18.39 -22.18
CA LEU A 9 41.60 -17.44 -21.38
C LEU A 9 40.90 -16.39 -20.47
N LEU A 10 41.11 -16.64 -19.16
CA LEU A 10 41.79 -15.76 -18.19
C LEU A 10 41.03 -14.55 -17.62
N LEU A 11 40.59 -14.70 -16.37
CA LEU A 11 40.46 -13.57 -15.44
C LEU A 11 40.81 -14.06 -14.01
N PRO A 12 41.63 -13.31 -13.24
CA PRO A 12 42.15 -13.78 -11.96
C PRO A 12 41.14 -13.52 -10.83
N LEU A 13 40.85 -14.54 -10.03
CA LEU A 13 40.06 -14.39 -8.80
C LEU A 13 41.00 -14.18 -7.61
N LEU A 14 41.21 -12.91 -7.28
CA LEU A 14 41.81 -12.45 -6.04
C LEU A 14 40.71 -11.82 -5.21
N LEU A 15 40.32 -12.40 -4.07
CA LEU A 15 39.87 -11.60 -2.91
C LEU A 15 39.75 -12.42 -1.61
N ALA A 16 40.61 -12.05 -0.66
CA ALA A 16 40.37 -11.81 0.77
C ALA A 16 39.80 -12.94 1.66
N SER A 17 40.73 -13.61 2.35
CA SER A 17 40.52 -14.09 3.72
C SER A 17 40.45 -12.91 4.69
N GLY A 18 39.51 -12.95 5.65
CA GLY A 18 39.46 -11.98 6.75
C GLY A 18 38.25 -12.14 7.66
N MET A 19 38.22 -13.19 8.47
CA MET A 19 37.37 -13.30 9.66
C MET A 19 37.72 -12.18 10.65
N VAL A 20 36.71 -11.43 11.12
CA VAL A 20 36.78 -10.73 12.42
C VAL A 20 35.47 -10.99 13.16
N LEU A 21 35.58 -11.71 14.27
CA LEU A 21 34.57 -11.86 15.31
C LEU A 21 34.54 -10.58 16.13
N GLY A 22 33.42 -9.85 16.07
CA GLY A 22 33.14 -8.71 16.94
C GLY A 22 32.05 -9.09 17.93
N THR A 23 32.39 -9.06 19.21
CA THR A 23 31.58 -9.44 20.36
C THR A 23 30.36 -8.53 20.54
N CYS A 24 29.24 -9.12 20.94
CA CYS A 24 28.06 -8.42 21.39
C CYS A 24 28.29 -7.78 22.77
N SER A 25 28.41 -6.45 22.82
CA SER A 25 28.22 -5.68 24.05
C SER A 25 26.86 -5.01 24.01
N SER A 26 25.87 -5.67 24.60
CA SER A 26 24.55 -5.10 24.88
C SER A 26 24.54 -4.65 26.34
N ALA A 27 24.44 -3.34 26.59
CA ALA A 27 24.21 -2.81 27.93
C ALA A 27 23.21 -1.64 27.88
N SER A 28 21.95 -2.03 28.08
CA SER A 28 20.86 -1.36 28.79
C SER A 28 20.81 0.18 28.80
N ALA A 29 20.01 0.74 27.89
CA ALA A 29 19.33 2.00 28.17
C ALA A 29 18.21 1.74 29.20
N GLN A 30 18.27 2.42 30.34
CA GLN A 30 17.23 2.44 31.34
C GLN A 30 16.05 3.26 30.80
N ILE A 31 14.91 2.61 30.57
CA ILE A 31 13.66 3.28 30.20
C ILE A 31 12.77 3.29 31.43
N SER A 32 12.33 4.48 31.84
CA SER A 32 11.31 4.69 32.87
C SER A 32 10.08 3.81 32.59
N PRO A 33 9.46 3.15 33.59
CA PRO A 33 8.18 2.49 33.40
C PRO A 33 7.08 3.57 33.34
N GLY A 34 7.00 4.24 32.20
CA GLY A 34 5.91 5.12 31.83
C GLY A 34 5.19 4.50 30.64
N SER A 35 3.96 4.03 30.86
CA SER A 35 3.01 3.55 29.85
C SER A 35 3.26 2.14 29.30
N LEU A 36 2.92 1.13 30.10
CA LEU A 36 2.53 -0.18 29.59
C LEU A 36 1.16 -0.06 28.89
N ASN A 37 1.17 0.39 27.64
CA ASN A 37 0.15 0.02 26.67
C ASN A 37 0.81 -0.24 25.32
N GLY A 38 1.79 -1.15 25.35
CA GLY A 38 2.51 -1.63 24.19
C GLY A 38 1.78 -2.81 23.56
N ASN A 39 0.56 -2.60 23.07
CA ASN A 39 -0.06 -3.53 22.13
C ASN A 39 0.46 -3.22 20.71
N SER A 40 1.76 -3.42 20.51
CA SER A 40 2.46 -3.16 19.24
C SER A 40 2.27 -4.28 18.20
N GLY A 41 1.34 -5.19 18.44
CA GLY A 41 0.77 -6.09 17.45
C GLY A 41 -0.74 -5.98 17.52
N SER A 42 -1.38 -5.54 16.44
CA SER A 42 -2.85 -5.42 16.28
C SER A 42 -3.54 -4.12 16.74
N VAL A 43 -2.91 -2.95 16.58
CA VAL A 43 -3.71 -1.69 16.59
C VAL A 43 -4.66 -1.61 15.40
N TYR A 44 -4.43 -2.38 14.34
CA TYR A 44 -5.31 -2.44 13.16
C TYR A 44 -6.51 -3.38 13.30
N ASN A 45 -6.66 -4.11 14.43
CA ASN A 45 -7.62 -5.23 14.53
C ASN A 45 -8.68 -5.11 15.63
N ALA A 46 -8.86 -3.93 16.24
CA ALA A 46 -9.90 -3.67 17.23
C ALA A 46 -10.97 -2.66 16.75
N PHE A 47 -11.01 -2.36 15.45
CA PHE A 47 -12.12 -1.63 14.86
C PHE A 47 -13.20 -2.64 14.47
N SER A 48 -14.43 -2.49 14.99
CA SER A 48 -15.60 -3.11 14.39
C SER A 48 -15.53 -2.85 12.88
N GLN A 49 -15.57 -3.88 12.04
CA GLN A 49 -15.23 -3.79 10.62
C GLN A 49 -15.91 -2.60 9.91
N GLY A 50 -17.16 -2.26 10.27
CA GLY A 50 -17.86 -1.08 9.76
C GLY A 50 -17.28 0.28 10.19
N GLU A 51 -16.83 0.43 11.44
CA GLU A 51 -16.23 1.67 11.95
C GLU A 51 -14.81 1.89 11.39
N GLY A 52 -14.06 0.79 11.21
CA GLY A 52 -12.74 0.82 10.58
C GLY A 52 -12.77 1.21 9.09
N VAL A 53 -13.84 0.84 8.38
CA VAL A 53 -13.99 1.16 6.95
C VAL A 53 -14.41 2.62 6.74
N ALA A 54 -15.35 3.13 7.54
CA ALA A 54 -15.74 4.55 7.47
C ALA A 54 -14.55 5.49 7.77
N THR A 55 -13.73 5.12 8.76
CA THR A 55 -12.49 5.86 9.08
C THR A 55 -11.45 5.74 7.96
N LEU A 56 -11.34 4.58 7.30
CA LEU A 56 -10.45 4.40 6.15
C LEU A 56 -10.84 5.30 4.96
N GLN A 57 -12.14 5.42 4.63
CA GLN A 57 -12.60 6.28 3.54
C GLN A 57 -12.21 7.74 3.78
N ALA A 58 -12.45 8.25 4.99
CA ALA A 58 -12.10 9.62 5.37
C ALA A 58 -10.58 9.83 5.33
N GLN A 59 -9.80 8.88 5.87
CA GLN A 59 -8.35 8.92 5.85
C GLN A 59 -7.80 8.96 4.42
N LEU A 60 -8.30 8.10 3.53
CA LEU A 60 -7.88 8.06 2.13
C LEU A 60 -8.24 9.36 1.42
N THR A 61 -9.46 9.87 1.61
CA THR A 61 -9.93 11.11 0.97
C THR A 61 -9.03 12.29 1.32
N ASN A 62 -8.74 12.46 2.61
CA ASN A 62 -7.91 13.54 3.11
C ASN A 62 -6.44 13.39 2.68
N THR A 63 -5.88 12.21 2.88
CA THR A 63 -4.46 11.95 2.62
C THR A 63 -4.12 11.98 1.13
N LEU A 64 -5.04 11.49 0.28
CA LEU A 64 -4.84 11.46 -1.16
C LEU A 64 -5.22 12.76 -1.85
N ARG A 65 -5.81 13.72 -1.12
CA ARG A 65 -6.35 14.97 -1.67
C ARG A 65 -7.41 14.70 -2.75
N ALA A 66 -8.31 13.77 -2.47
CA ALA A 66 -9.41 13.42 -3.38
C ALA A 66 -10.52 14.46 -3.29
N THR A 67 -10.42 15.53 -4.09
CA THR A 67 -11.33 16.68 -4.02
C THR A 67 -12.55 16.54 -4.91
N THR A 68 -12.50 15.71 -5.94
CA THR A 68 -13.62 15.55 -6.86
C THR A 68 -14.53 14.40 -6.43
N ILE A 69 -15.82 14.52 -6.71
CA ILE A 69 -16.82 13.48 -6.42
C ILE A 69 -16.44 12.14 -7.07
N GLN A 70 -15.85 12.16 -8.26
CA GLN A 70 -15.42 10.94 -8.96
C GLN A 70 -14.26 10.25 -8.23
N GLN A 71 -13.30 11.03 -7.71
CA GLN A 71 -12.18 10.51 -6.92
C GLN A 71 -12.67 9.91 -5.61
N GLN A 72 -13.62 10.59 -4.95
CA GLN A 72 -14.26 10.11 -3.73
C GLN A 72 -15.07 8.83 -4.00
N GLY A 73 -15.78 8.74 -5.13
CA GLY A 73 -16.48 7.52 -5.56
C GLY A 73 -15.54 6.34 -5.80
N PHE A 74 -14.37 6.60 -6.40
CA PHE A 74 -13.34 5.57 -6.53
C PHE A 74 -12.84 5.08 -5.16
N ILE A 75 -12.60 5.99 -4.22
CA ILE A 75 -12.21 5.62 -2.84
C ILE A 75 -13.33 4.83 -2.16
N HIS A 76 -14.58 5.25 -2.32
CA HIS A 76 -15.74 4.57 -1.77
C HIS A 76 -15.82 3.12 -2.23
N ARG A 77 -15.68 2.86 -3.54
CA ARG A 77 -15.60 1.48 -4.06
C ARG A 77 -14.44 0.68 -3.47
N VAL A 78 -13.25 1.29 -3.34
CA VAL A 78 -12.11 0.62 -2.71
C VAL A 78 -12.47 0.20 -1.29
N THR A 79 -13.13 1.07 -0.52
CA THR A 79 -13.55 0.78 0.85
C THR A 79 -14.66 -0.25 0.92
N GLU A 80 -15.60 -0.27 -0.02
CA GLU A 80 -16.59 -1.33 -0.16
C GLU A 80 -15.91 -2.68 -0.38
N TYR A 81 -14.93 -2.75 -1.29
CA TYR A 81 -14.17 -3.99 -1.53
C TYR A 81 -13.34 -4.44 -0.32
N VAL A 82 -12.90 -3.51 0.53
CA VAL A 82 -12.27 -3.84 1.82
C VAL A 82 -13.31 -4.39 2.79
N ASN A 83 -14.49 -3.78 2.87
CA ASN A 83 -15.57 -4.20 3.76
C ASN A 83 -16.07 -5.63 3.45
N VAL A 84 -16.08 -6.00 2.16
CA VAL A 84 -16.45 -7.37 1.72
C VAL A 84 -15.25 -8.32 1.58
N ASP A 85 -14.10 -7.98 2.16
CA ASP A 85 -12.86 -8.78 2.15
C ASP A 85 -12.34 -9.17 0.75
N ARG A 86 -12.72 -8.42 -0.30
CA ARG A 86 -12.19 -8.58 -1.67
C ARG A 86 -10.83 -7.93 -1.83
N LEU A 87 -10.54 -6.89 -1.05
CA LEU A 87 -9.24 -6.23 -1.00
C LEU A 87 -8.76 -6.18 0.46
N PRO A 88 -7.53 -6.67 0.76
CA PRO A 88 -7.01 -6.58 2.11
C PRO A 88 -6.66 -5.12 2.46
N ILE A 89 -7.09 -4.66 3.64
CA ILE A 89 -6.82 -3.30 4.11
C ILE A 89 -5.33 -2.93 4.08
N GLY A 90 -4.45 -3.89 4.43
CA GLY A 90 -3.00 -3.68 4.42
C GLY A 90 -2.44 -3.35 3.03
N LEU A 91 -3.04 -3.89 1.97
CA LEU A 91 -2.68 -3.54 0.59
C LEU A 91 -3.05 -2.09 0.27
N VAL A 92 -4.27 -1.68 0.64
CA VAL A 92 -4.75 -0.32 0.39
C VAL A 92 -3.83 0.71 1.08
N LEU A 93 -3.48 0.46 2.34
CA LEU A 93 -2.54 1.31 3.08
C LEU A 93 -1.13 1.29 2.50
N ALA A 94 -0.64 0.14 2.02
CA ALA A 94 0.66 0.05 1.37
C ALA A 94 0.70 0.88 0.07
N VAL A 95 -0.36 0.81 -0.73
CA VAL A 95 -0.48 1.58 -1.98
C VAL A 95 -0.67 3.07 -1.70
N GLN A 96 -1.43 3.44 -0.66
CA GLN A 96 -1.53 4.83 -0.18
C GLN A 96 -0.14 5.39 0.13
N ARG A 97 0.65 4.69 0.96
CA ARG A 97 2.02 5.10 1.30
C ARG A 97 2.94 5.18 0.08
N TYR A 98 2.79 4.26 -0.88
CA TYR A 98 3.50 4.33 -2.15
C TYR A 98 3.15 5.62 -2.92
N ALA A 99 1.87 5.94 -3.05
CA ALA A 99 1.40 7.10 -3.79
C ALA A 99 1.93 8.42 -3.19
N ILE A 100 1.87 8.56 -1.86
CA ILE A 100 2.42 9.73 -1.14
C ILE A 100 3.92 9.87 -1.38
N ARG A 101 4.67 8.77 -1.27
CA ARG A 101 6.12 8.79 -1.54
C ARG A 101 6.44 9.15 -2.99
N LYS A 102 5.57 8.80 -3.93
CA LYS A 102 5.80 9.04 -5.35
C LYS A 102 5.52 10.48 -5.74
N ASN A 103 4.43 11.06 -5.25
CA ASN A 103 4.10 12.47 -5.44
C ASN A 103 3.29 12.97 -4.24
N PRO A 104 3.93 13.67 -3.27
CA PRO A 104 3.23 14.17 -2.08
C PRO A 104 2.28 15.34 -2.38
N VAL A 105 2.47 16.06 -3.50
CA VAL A 105 1.63 17.20 -3.88
C VAL A 105 0.30 16.71 -4.43
N TYR A 106 0.34 15.67 -5.27
CA TYR A 106 -0.85 15.10 -5.89
C TYR A 106 -0.74 13.57 -5.98
N PRO A 107 -0.99 12.86 -4.87
CA PRO A 107 -0.77 11.42 -4.77
C PRO A 107 -1.88 10.60 -5.45
N PHE A 108 -3.10 11.12 -5.56
CA PHE A 108 -4.27 10.35 -6.00
C PHE A 108 -4.08 9.60 -7.34
N PRO A 109 -3.56 10.18 -8.44
CA PRO A 109 -3.42 9.44 -9.70
C PRO A 109 -2.49 8.23 -9.61
N TYR A 110 -1.47 8.30 -8.75
CA TYR A 110 -0.56 7.18 -8.50
C TYR A 110 -1.24 6.09 -7.67
N PHE A 111 -2.05 6.49 -6.70
CA PHE A 111 -2.88 5.57 -5.94
C PHE A 111 -3.87 4.85 -6.84
N GLU A 112 -4.64 5.55 -7.68
CA GLU A 112 -5.59 4.96 -8.62
C GLU A 112 -4.90 3.92 -9.51
N ARG A 113 -3.81 4.31 -10.17
CA ARG A 113 -3.09 3.43 -11.09
C ARG A 113 -2.57 2.16 -10.39
N ALA A 114 -1.95 2.32 -9.23
CA ALA A 114 -1.39 1.20 -8.48
C ALA A 114 -2.50 0.30 -7.90
N MET A 115 -3.57 0.87 -7.34
CA MET A 115 -4.70 0.11 -6.81
C MET A 115 -5.40 -0.70 -7.89
N ARG A 116 -5.62 -0.12 -9.08
CA ARG A 116 -6.21 -0.86 -10.21
C ARG A 116 -5.34 -2.03 -10.64
N PHE A 117 -4.03 -1.85 -10.67
CA PHE A 117 -3.09 -2.92 -10.99
C PHE A 117 -3.10 -4.03 -9.94
N GLU A 118 -3.06 -3.67 -8.66
CA GLU A 118 -3.10 -4.63 -7.55
C GLU A 118 -4.44 -5.36 -7.41
N ALA A 119 -5.55 -4.67 -7.68
CA ALA A 119 -6.88 -5.28 -7.72
C ALA A 119 -7.00 -6.28 -8.88
N LYS A 120 -6.52 -5.91 -10.08
CA LYS A 120 -6.52 -6.80 -11.25
C LYS A 120 -5.76 -8.10 -10.99
N LYS A 121 -4.61 -8.04 -10.31
CA LYS A 121 -3.84 -9.24 -9.92
C LYS A 121 -4.63 -10.23 -9.06
N ARG A 122 -5.62 -9.73 -8.32
CA ARG A 122 -6.47 -10.51 -7.40
C ARG A 122 -7.82 -10.87 -8.01
N GLY A 123 -8.01 -10.60 -9.31
CA GLY A 123 -9.28 -10.83 -10.00
C GLY A 123 -10.38 -9.83 -9.64
N VAL A 124 -10.06 -8.74 -8.96
CA VAL A 124 -11.02 -7.68 -8.63
C VAL A 124 -10.96 -6.59 -9.69
N TYR A 125 -12.10 -6.32 -10.34
CA TYR A 125 -12.20 -5.23 -11.30
C TYR A 125 -12.46 -3.91 -10.58
N LEU A 126 -11.53 -2.97 -10.73
CA LEU A 126 -11.64 -1.62 -10.20
C LEU A 126 -11.71 -0.62 -11.38
N PRO A 127 -12.88 0.03 -11.61
CA PRO A 127 -13.01 0.94 -12.74
C PRO A 127 -12.11 2.16 -12.56
N PRO A 128 -11.59 2.74 -13.66
CA PRO A 128 -10.95 4.05 -13.61
C PRO A 128 -11.94 5.12 -13.13
N VAL A 129 -11.41 6.17 -12.51
CA VAL A 129 -12.19 7.32 -12.02
C VAL A 129 -13.04 7.96 -13.12
N ALA A 130 -12.50 8.02 -14.33
CA ALA A 130 -13.21 8.54 -15.50
C ALA A 130 -14.50 7.77 -15.82
N LEU A 131 -14.62 6.49 -15.46
CA LEU A 131 -15.82 5.67 -15.66
C LEU A 131 -16.77 5.68 -14.46
N VAL A 132 -16.27 6.03 -13.26
CA VAL A 132 -17.13 6.24 -12.08
C VAL A 132 -18.10 7.41 -12.32
N ALA A 133 -17.68 8.42 -13.08
CA ALA A 133 -18.51 9.54 -13.50
C ALA A 133 -19.74 9.15 -14.35
N THR A 134 -19.60 8.10 -15.15
CA THR A 134 -20.55 7.74 -16.21
C THR A 134 -21.58 6.73 -15.74
N THR A 135 -21.42 6.14 -14.55
CA THR A 135 -22.37 5.16 -14.01
C THR A 135 -23.62 5.90 -13.49
N PRO A 136 -24.76 5.86 -14.20
CA PRO A 136 -25.94 6.61 -13.82
C PRO A 136 -26.52 6.02 -12.52
N GLY A 137 -26.49 6.80 -11.43
CA GLY A 137 -27.00 6.40 -10.11
C GLY A 137 -25.98 6.54 -8.98
N GLU A 138 -24.69 6.30 -9.25
CA GLU A 138 -23.62 6.32 -8.24
C GLU A 138 -23.13 7.75 -7.95
N ALA A 139 -23.06 8.60 -8.96
CA ALA A 139 -22.73 10.02 -8.75
C ALA A 139 -23.79 10.75 -7.91
N HIS A 140 -25.07 10.32 -8.00
CA HIS A 140 -26.19 10.96 -7.32
C HIS A 140 -26.31 10.54 -5.84
N SER A 141 -25.90 9.32 -5.49
CA SER A 141 -25.84 8.86 -4.08
C SER A 141 -24.70 9.53 -3.32
N LEU A 142 -23.55 9.75 -3.97
CA LEU A 142 -22.41 10.46 -3.36
C LEU A 142 -22.69 11.94 -3.10
N SER A 143 -23.53 12.60 -3.90
CA SER A 143 -23.90 14.00 -3.68
C SER A 143 -24.86 14.23 -2.50
N ARG A 144 -25.48 13.18 -1.96
CA ARG A 144 -26.58 13.29 -0.98
C ARG A 144 -26.16 13.02 0.47
N GLY A 145 -24.89 12.66 0.70
CA GLY A 145 -24.37 12.19 2.00
C GLY A 145 -23.25 13.04 2.62
N TYR A 146 -23.08 14.29 2.19
CA TYR A 146 -22.14 15.25 2.79
C TYR A 146 -22.89 16.39 3.47
#